data_AF-A0A8T6H9N5-F1
#
_entry.id   AF-A0A8T6H9N5-F1
#
_cell.length_a   1.000
_cell.length_b   1.000
_cell.length_c   1.000
_cell.angle_alpha   90.00
_cell.angle_beta   90.00
_cell.angle_gamma   90.00
#
_symmetry.space_group_name_H-M   'P 1'
#
loop_
_entity.id
_entity.type
_entity.pdbx_description
1 polymer ?
#
loop_
_entity_poly.entity_id
_entity_poly.type
_entity_poly.pdbx_seq_one_letter_code
_entity_poly.pdbx_strand_id
1 'polypeptide(L)'
;MNKELPDFRRVKRAYAARLIHSALSNERGSALLELIDYDDRRFRAVFAASYFGTRTGQAGPSKSQWNTLKKKLKRRDRTIFIFREHGKLDEPAAGVAVRYYLDFGFMRY
;
A
#
# COMPACT_ATOMS: atom_id res chain seq x y z
N MET A 1 7.85 -0.97 25.43
CA MET A 1 9.03 -1.06 24.56
C MET A 1 8.76 -0.26 23.29
N ASN A 2 9.25 0.99 23.23
CA ASN A 2 9.27 1.75 21.98
C ASN A 2 10.25 1.05 21.04
N LYS A 3 9.73 0.30 20.06
CA LYS A 3 10.55 -0.11 18.92
C LYS A 3 10.77 1.16 18.11
N GLU A 4 11.96 1.73 18.22
CA GLU A 4 12.38 2.84 17.36
C GLU A 4 12.10 2.45 15.90
N LEU A 5 11.44 3.35 15.17
CA LEU A 5 11.18 3.14 13.75
C LEU A 5 12.53 3.18 13.00
N PRO A 6 12.69 2.41 11.91
CA PRO A 6 13.90 2.50 11.10
C PRO A 6 14.11 3.91 10.56
N ASP A 7 15.37 4.35 10.39
CA ASP A 7 15.65 5.57 9.62
C ASP A 7 15.24 5.35 8.16
N PHE A 8 14.34 6.18 7.66
CA PHE A 8 13.89 6.12 6.28
C PHE A 8 14.73 7.05 5.41
N ARG A 9 15.27 6.52 4.32
CA ARG A 9 15.92 7.33 3.29
C ARG A 9 14.86 8.06 2.47
N ARG A 10 15.17 9.29 2.07
CA ARG A 10 14.30 10.04 1.14
C ARG A 10 14.38 9.40 -0.24
N VAL A 11 13.22 9.09 -0.81
CA VAL A 11 13.09 8.51 -2.14
C VAL A 11 12.25 9.44 -3.00
N LYS A 12 12.63 9.62 -4.27
CA LYS A 12 11.84 10.42 -5.21
C LYS A 12 10.43 9.81 -5.33
N ARG A 13 9.39 10.63 -5.20
CA ARG A 13 7.98 10.20 -5.35
C ARG A 13 7.75 9.37 -6.62
N ALA A 14 8.37 9.75 -7.74
CA ALA A 14 8.28 9.00 -9.00
C ALA A 14 8.79 7.55 -8.90
N TYR A 15 9.84 7.29 -8.11
CA TYR A 15 10.34 5.95 -7.88
C TYR A 15 9.35 5.13 -7.03
N ALA A 16 8.86 5.72 -5.94
CA ALA A 16 7.86 5.09 -5.08
C ALA A 16 6.58 4.77 -5.86
N ALA A 17 6.10 5.71 -6.67
CA ALA A 17 4.95 5.55 -7.55
C ALA A 17 5.16 4.40 -8.54
N ARG A 18 6.29 4.33 -9.24
CA ARG A 18 6.58 3.23 -10.18
C ARG A 18 6.56 1.87 -9.49
N LEU A 19 7.16 1.77 -8.31
CA LEU A 19 7.24 0.52 -7.56
C LEU A 19 5.86 0.05 -7.10
N ILE A 20 5.09 0.95 -6.47
CA ILE A 20 3.73 0.68 -5.97
C ILE A 20 2.77 0.39 -7.11
N HIS A 21 2.81 1.20 -8.18
CA HIS A 21 1.98 1.02 -9.36
C HIS A 21 2.16 -0.39 -9.91
N SER A 22 3.41 -0.80 -10.14
CA SER A 22 3.67 -2.13 -10.65
C SER A 22 3.29 -3.22 -9.62
N ALA A 23 3.36 -2.96 -8.30
CA ALA A 23 2.99 -3.94 -7.28
C ALA A 23 1.47 -4.13 -7.16
N LEU A 24 0.71 -3.07 -7.43
CA LEU A 24 -0.75 -3.07 -7.47
C LEU A 24 -1.32 -3.29 -8.87
N SER A 25 -0.46 -3.58 -9.85
CA SER A 25 -0.87 -4.00 -11.18
C SER A 25 -1.14 -5.51 -11.24
N ASN A 26 -2.22 -5.85 -11.94
CA ASN A 26 -2.59 -7.19 -12.38
C ASN A 26 -3.04 -7.15 -13.85
N GLU A 27 -3.60 -8.24 -14.37
CA GLU A 27 -4.08 -8.35 -15.76
C GLU A 27 -5.15 -7.30 -16.13
N ARG A 28 -5.85 -6.73 -15.14
CA ARG A 28 -6.89 -5.71 -15.32
C ARG A 28 -6.34 -4.28 -15.24
N GLY A 29 -5.02 -4.11 -15.12
CA GLY A 29 -4.35 -2.84 -14.93
C GLY A 29 -3.94 -2.58 -13.48
N SER A 30 -3.62 -1.32 -13.19
CA SER A 30 -3.18 -0.89 -11.86
C SER A 30 -4.37 -0.50 -10.99
N ALA A 31 -4.42 -1.05 -9.78
CA ALA A 31 -5.41 -0.66 -8.79
C ALA A 31 -4.99 0.55 -7.94
N LEU A 32 -3.80 1.13 -8.17
CA LEU A 32 -3.33 2.31 -7.46
C LEU A 32 -4.22 3.52 -7.81
N LEU A 33 -4.81 4.14 -6.79
CA LEU A 33 -5.66 5.33 -6.92
C LEU A 33 -4.87 6.58 -6.54
N GLU A 34 -4.11 6.51 -5.45
CA GLU A 34 -3.37 7.65 -4.93
C GLU A 34 -2.09 7.21 -4.23
N LEU A 35 -1.06 8.04 -4.34
CA LEU A 35 0.16 7.94 -3.54
C LEU A 35 0.38 9.26 -2.79
N ILE A 36 0.20 9.19 -1.48
CA ILE A 36 0.39 10.30 -0.54
C ILE A 36 1.82 10.22 0.01
N ASP A 37 2.50 11.36 0.04
CA ASP A 37 3.85 11.54 0.60
C ASP A 37 3.71 12.27 1.93
N TYR A 38 4.40 11.79 2.97
CA TYR A 38 4.39 12.39 4.30
C TYR A 38 5.76 13.01 4.62
N ASP A 39 5.78 14.04 5.47
CA ASP A 39 7.00 14.77 5.84
C ASP A 39 8.08 13.89 6.49
N ASP A 40 7.67 12.79 7.14
CA ASP A 40 8.54 11.79 7.74
C ASP A 40 9.06 10.71 6.77
N ARG A 41 8.97 11.00 5.46
CA ARG A 41 9.50 10.15 4.36
C ARG A 41 8.75 8.83 4.20
N ARG A 42 7.56 8.71 4.81
CA ARG A 42 6.63 7.61 4.56
C ARG A 42 5.76 7.93 3.36
N PHE A 43 5.23 6.87 2.76
CA PHE A 43 4.22 6.95 1.72
C PHE A 43 3.00 6.15 2.12
N ARG A 44 1.81 6.64 1.76
CA ARG A 44 0.56 5.87 1.78
C ARG A 44 0.11 5.57 0.36
N ALA A 45 -0.02 4.29 0.06
CA ALA A 45 -0.65 3.83 -1.16
C ALA A 45 -2.14 3.62 -0.89
N VAL A 46 -2.99 4.36 -1.58
CA VAL A 46 -4.44 4.14 -1.60
C VAL A 46 -4.82 3.43 -2.89
N PHE A 47 -5.58 2.35 -2.80
CA PHE A 47 -5.86 1.49 -3.93
C PHE A 47 -7.26 0.88 -3.90
N ALA A 48 -7.77 0.53 -5.07
CA ALA A 48 -9.12 0.02 -5.24
C ALA A 48 -9.26 -1.41 -4.67
N ALA A 49 -10.43 -1.70 -4.09
CA ALA A 49 -10.78 -3.04 -3.61
C ALA A 49 -10.73 -4.14 -4.68
N SER A 50 -10.90 -3.75 -5.95
CA SER A 50 -10.78 -4.64 -7.11
C SER A 50 -9.41 -5.33 -7.19
N TYR A 51 -8.35 -4.78 -6.56
CA TYR A 51 -7.05 -5.44 -6.46
C TYR A 51 -7.13 -6.82 -5.81
N PHE A 52 -7.91 -6.94 -4.73
CA PHE A 52 -8.09 -8.20 -4.00
C PHE A 52 -9.18 -9.09 -4.60
N GLY A 53 -9.86 -8.61 -5.65
CA GLY A 53 -11.04 -9.28 -6.20
C GLY A 53 -12.28 -9.18 -5.30
N THR A 54 -12.23 -8.38 -4.23
CA THR A 54 -13.35 -8.22 -3.29
C THR A 54 -14.48 -7.45 -3.98
N ARG A 55 -15.66 -8.06 -4.07
CA ARG A 55 -16.87 -7.40 -4.57
C ARG A 55 -17.53 -6.59 -3.45
N THR A 56 -18.30 -5.58 -3.82
CA THR A 56 -19.13 -4.79 -2.90
C THR A 56 -20.01 -5.74 -2.07
N GLY A 57 -19.93 -5.67 -0.74
CA GLY A 57 -20.71 -6.51 0.18
C GLY A 57 -20.03 -7.79 0.69
N GLN A 58 -18.79 -8.10 0.26
CA GLN A 58 -18.02 -9.21 0.84
C GLN A 58 -17.18 -8.78 2.06
N ALA A 59 -16.88 -9.76 2.92
CA ALA A 59 -15.88 -9.60 3.96
C ALA A 59 -14.56 -9.09 3.35
N GLY A 60 -13.91 -8.16 4.04
CA GLY A 60 -12.68 -7.52 3.56
C GLY A 60 -11.55 -8.52 3.26
N PRO A 61 -10.45 -8.04 2.63
CA PRO A 61 -9.32 -8.88 2.27
C PRO A 61 -8.78 -9.66 3.46
N SER A 62 -8.49 -10.94 3.23
CA SER A 62 -7.97 -11.84 4.23
C SER A 62 -6.53 -11.51 4.62
N LYS A 63 -6.09 -12.02 5.77
CA LYS A 63 -4.70 -11.90 6.23
C LYS A 63 -3.70 -12.45 5.21
N SER A 64 -4.04 -13.53 4.49
CA SER A 64 -3.16 -14.11 3.47
C SER A 64 -3.03 -13.21 2.25
N GLN A 65 -4.12 -12.55 1.81
CA GLN A 65 -4.09 -11.57 0.72
C GLN A 65 -3.19 -10.38 1.05
N TRP A 66 -3.32 -9.83 2.26
CA TRP A 66 -2.42 -8.78 2.73
C TRP A 66 -0.96 -9.22 2.78
N ASN A 67 -0.69 -10.41 3.34
CA ASN A 67 0.66 -10.95 3.40
C ASN A 67 1.27 -11.14 2.00
N THR A 68 0.48 -11.57 1.02
CA THR A 68 0.92 -11.70 -0.37
C THR A 68 1.29 -10.35 -0.97
N LEU A 69 0.49 -9.30 -0.77
CA LEU A 69 0.84 -7.94 -1.20
C LEU A 69 2.14 -7.45 -0.54
N LYS A 70 2.26 -7.62 0.79
CA LYS A 70 3.47 -7.23 1.54
C LYS A 70 4.72 -7.96 1.02
N LYS A 71 4.61 -9.27 0.75
CA LYS A 71 5.68 -10.06 0.14
C LYS A 71 6.02 -9.58 -1.28
N LYS A 72 5.00 -9.27 -2.11
CA LYS A 72 5.20 -8.74 -3.47
C LYS A 72 6.02 -7.45 -3.45
N LEU A 73 5.72 -6.53 -2.53
CA LEU A 73 6.46 -5.28 -2.34
C LEU A 73 7.91 -5.53 -1.92
N LYS A 74 8.13 -6.32 -0.86
CA LYS A 74 9.49 -6.63 -0.36
C LYS A 74 10.37 -7.38 -1.37
N ARG A 75 9.78 -8.17 -2.28
CA ARG A 75 10.51 -8.84 -3.37
C ARG A 75 11.01 -7.86 -4.42
N ARG A 76 10.34 -6.73 -4.61
CA ARG A 76 10.71 -5.71 -5.60
C ARG A 76 11.79 -4.78 -5.09
N ASP A 77 11.71 -4.44 -3.80
CA ASP A 77 12.74 -3.68 -3.12
C ASP A 77 12.81 -4.16 -1.67
N ARG A 78 13.97 -4.75 -1.31
CA ARG A 78 14.24 -5.30 0.02
C ARG A 78 14.37 -4.21 1.09
N THR A 79 14.60 -2.96 0.67
CA THR A 79 14.68 -1.78 1.54
C THR A 79 13.30 -1.35 2.03
N ILE A 80 12.21 -1.89 1.47
CA ILE A 80 10.86 -1.48 1.88
C ILE A 80 10.53 -1.97 3.29
N PHE A 81 10.25 -1.00 4.15
CA PHE A 81 9.55 -1.21 5.41
C PHE A 81 8.05 -1.03 5.19
N ILE A 82 7.25 -1.96 5.71
CA ILE A 82 5.78 -1.91 5.62
C ILE A 82 5.24 -1.80 7.02
N PHE A 83 4.40 -0.80 7.26
CA PHE A 83 3.78 -0.60 8.55
C PHE A 83 2.79 -1.73 8.85
N ARG A 84 2.60 -2.01 10.14
CA ARG A 84 1.64 -3.03 10.59
C ARG A 84 0.22 -2.62 10.23
N GLU A 85 -0.07 -1.34 10.39
CA GLU A 85 -1.37 -0.75 10.09
C GLU A 85 -1.59 -0.67 8.58
N HIS A 86 -2.78 -1.12 8.20
CA HIS A 86 -3.30 -1.22 6.85
C HIS A 86 -4.78 -1.56 6.99
N GLY A 87 -5.60 -1.15 6.04
CA GLY A 87 -7.03 -1.36 6.19
C GLY A 87 -7.87 -0.71 5.11
N LYS A 88 -9.18 -0.73 5.34
CA LYS A 88 -10.19 -0.02 4.55
C LYS A 88 -10.10 1.47 4.92
N LEU A 89 -10.17 2.37 3.95
CA LEU A 89 -10.47 3.78 4.24
C LEU A 89 -11.97 3.92 4.51
N ASP A 90 -12.33 4.81 5.43
CA ASP A 90 -13.73 5.03 5.80
C ASP A 90 -14.61 5.36 4.60
N GLU A 91 -15.88 4.99 4.74
CA GLU A 91 -16.80 4.88 3.61
C GLU A 91 -16.86 6.16 2.79
N PRO A 92 -16.53 6.07 1.50
CA PRO A 92 -16.69 7.23 0.65
C PRO A 92 -18.19 7.46 0.41
N ALA A 93 -18.55 8.69 0.08
CA ALA A 93 -19.93 9.09 -0.21
C ALA A 93 -20.64 8.09 -1.16
N ALA A 94 -21.98 8.02 -1.07
CA ALA A 94 -22.79 7.12 -1.87
C ALA A 94 -22.34 7.08 -3.34
N GLY A 95 -22.01 5.89 -3.85
CA GLY A 95 -21.55 5.67 -5.23
C GLY A 95 -20.04 5.55 -5.42
N VAL A 96 -19.23 5.71 -4.37
CA VAL A 96 -17.77 5.56 -4.48
C VAL A 96 -17.31 4.15 -4.10
N ALA A 97 -16.43 3.57 -4.91
CA ALA A 97 -15.89 2.23 -4.70
C ALA A 97 -15.03 2.13 -3.42
N VAL A 98 -15.06 0.97 -2.76
CA VAL A 98 -14.25 0.67 -1.58
C VAL A 98 -12.75 0.84 -1.88
N ARG A 99 -12.05 1.51 -0.96
CA ARG A 99 -10.61 1.80 -1.05
C ARG A 99 -9.88 1.19 0.14
N TYR A 100 -8.68 0.70 -0.12
CA TYR A 100 -7.75 0.20 0.89
C TYR A 100 -6.50 1.07 0.93
N TYR A 101 -5.81 1.05 2.07
CA TYR A 101 -4.54 1.73 2.23
C TYR A 101 -3.46 0.82 2.83
N LEU A 102 -2.22 1.20 2.56
CA LEU A 102 -1.00 0.59 3.06
C LEU A 102 0.03 1.70 3.23
N ASP A 103 0.67 1.74 4.39
CA ASP A 103 1.79 2.65 4.66
C ASP A 103 3.13 1.92 4.53
N PHE A 104 4.10 2.59 3.90
CA PHE A 104 5.42 2.04 3.69
C PHE A 104 6.50 3.15 3.64
N GLY A 105 7.74 2.75 3.88
CA GLY A 105 8.92 3.60 3.77
C GLY A 105 10.10 2.82 3.20
N PHE A 106 11.20 3.51 2.90
CA PHE A 106 12.42 2.89 2.40
C PHE A 106 13.51 3.02 3.44
N MET A 107 13.99 1.91 3.99
CA MET A 107 15.04 1.89 5.01
C MET A 107 16.36 2.41 4.43
N ARG A 108 17.10 3.15 5.25
CA ARG A 108 18.51 3.47 5.01
C ARG A 108 19.33 2.24 5.43
N TYR A 109 20.04 1.64 4.47
CA TYR A 109 21.07 0.63 4.76
C TYR A 109 22.39 1.33 5.07
#